data_AF-A0A534X3H3-F1
#
_entry.id   AF-A0A534X3H3-F1
#
_cell.length_a   1.000
_cell.length_b   1.000
_cell.length_c   1.000
_cell.angle_alpha   90.00
_cell.angle_beta   90.00
_cell.angle_gamma   90.00
#
_symmetry.space_group_name_H-M   'P 1'
#
loop_
_entity.id
_entity.type
_entity.pdbx_description
1 polymer ?
#
loop_
_entity_poly.entity_id
_entity_poly.type
_entity_poly.pdbx_seq_one_letter_code
_entity_poly.pdbx_strand_id
1 'polypeptide(L)'
;MRKRFSATPSRCGDGVVDAGAGERCDPPDGAICNALCQRVFTVPPRCGDGIVDPGEDCDDGNLVSGDGCNDCRLPRCGDGVRDPGEDCDDGNTVDTDSCTNSCRESCAGQSADSTWAAIQTVVFEGHGCTSAACHGGLTPQGGLSLMPGVAWHSLVHGRSTLDPEVRLVEPGDEKASLLWLKLRAGTSGVDDVLGAPMPVGLPPVTPDELEAVRLWIRAGASDGGVVEGTSALLDACLGPPTPQKIVPPDPPTPSDGIQLYGPPWNVPPEGEDEVCFSTYYDVESQVRQARSDALVPCPAEWGGPAKMCFSYDRRELTQDPNSHHSLIRAYRGVYPPTDASFGPYTCHGGALAGTSCNPLGLGVPAPAGAECGARSACAGRVVSGVACNGYGPSDFGFTLSVGGNQTAPTIGGSQAPRSRQVFPPQVYNVLPVRGTIVWNSHAFNLTPEPTTNEQWFQLFFAGSAERQ
;
A
#
# COMPACT_ATOMS: atom_id res chain seq x y z
N MET A 1 29.68 -45.10 22.89
CA MET A 1 30.83 -44.34 23.42
C MET A 1 30.37 -42.92 23.71
N ARG A 2 30.13 -42.56 24.99
CA ARG A 2 29.75 -41.19 25.38
C ARG A 2 30.97 -40.28 25.21
N LYS A 3 30.91 -39.31 24.28
CA LYS A 3 31.89 -38.24 24.17
C LYS A 3 31.84 -37.45 25.49
N ARG A 4 32.91 -37.53 26.28
CA ARG A 4 33.13 -36.63 27.41
C ARG A 4 33.41 -35.25 26.82
N PHE A 5 32.47 -34.33 26.93
CA PHE A 5 32.80 -32.92 26.81
C PHE A 5 33.67 -32.57 28.02
N SER A 6 34.94 -32.27 27.74
CA SER A 6 35.81 -31.62 28.71
C SER A 6 35.30 -30.19 28.82
N ALA A 7 34.54 -29.87 29.86
CA ALA A 7 34.34 -28.49 30.25
C ALA A 7 35.72 -27.93 30.58
N THR A 8 36.23 -27.00 29.77
CA THR A 8 37.28 -26.10 30.21
C THR A 8 36.78 -25.46 31.51
N PRO A 9 37.55 -25.48 32.60
CA PRO A 9 37.13 -24.81 33.83
C PRO A 9 36.94 -23.33 33.50
N SER A 10 35.76 -22.79 33.82
CA SER A 10 35.40 -21.38 33.70
C SER A 10 36.55 -20.52 34.21
N ARG A 11 37.10 -19.67 33.33
CA ARG A 11 38.28 -18.88 33.67
C ARG A 11 38.13 -17.48 33.12
N CYS A 12 37.92 -16.56 34.04
CA CYS A 12 38.05 -15.14 33.81
C CYS A 12 39.16 -14.75 32.84
N GLY A 13 38.77 -14.08 31.75
CA GLY A 13 39.62 -13.63 30.67
C GLY A 13 39.69 -14.59 29.48
N ASP A 14 38.69 -15.47 29.31
CA ASP A 14 38.62 -16.43 28.19
C ASP A 14 37.74 -15.97 27.03
N GLY A 15 37.17 -14.76 27.14
CA GLY A 15 36.33 -14.11 26.15
C GLY A 15 34.84 -14.48 26.27
N VAL A 16 34.41 -15.18 27.32
CA VAL A 16 33.02 -15.59 27.53
C VAL A 16 32.58 -15.28 28.96
N VAL A 17 31.39 -14.68 29.15
CA VAL A 17 30.85 -14.42 30.49
C VAL A 17 30.19 -15.69 31.06
N ASP A 18 30.89 -16.38 31.95
CA ASP A 18 30.37 -17.57 32.64
C ASP A 18 29.52 -17.20 33.88
N ALA A 19 28.32 -16.69 33.65
CA ALA A 19 27.41 -16.22 34.72
C ALA A 19 27.14 -17.29 35.80
N GLY A 20 27.06 -18.57 35.40
CA GLY A 20 26.85 -19.71 36.30
C GLY A 20 28.04 -20.01 37.24
N ALA A 21 29.24 -19.53 36.89
CA ALA A 21 30.45 -19.63 37.70
C ALA A 21 30.71 -18.37 38.55
N GLY A 22 29.81 -17.38 38.49
CA GLY A 22 29.89 -16.13 39.27
C GLY A 22 30.60 -14.98 38.55
N GLU A 23 30.92 -15.13 37.27
CA GLU A 23 31.48 -14.06 36.45
C GLU A 23 30.41 -13.05 36.03
N ARG A 24 30.77 -11.76 36.05
CA ARG A 24 29.85 -10.65 35.71
C ARG A 24 30.26 -9.90 34.43
N CYS A 25 31.45 -10.20 33.91
CA CYS A 25 32.09 -9.63 32.72
C CYS A 25 33.36 -10.48 32.41
N ASP A 26 33.96 -10.34 31.22
CA ASP A 26 35.20 -11.03 30.85
C ASP A 26 36.26 -10.06 30.25
N PRO A 27 37.49 -9.97 30.78
CA PRO A 27 38.54 -9.14 30.20
C PRO A 27 39.04 -9.69 28.85
N PRO A 28 39.32 -8.84 27.84
CA PRO A 28 39.78 -7.48 27.98
C PRO A 28 38.73 -6.43 27.57
N ASP A 29 37.48 -6.57 28.04
CA ASP A 29 36.38 -5.63 27.78
C ASP A 29 36.55 -4.25 28.44
N GLY A 30 37.74 -3.64 28.36
CA GLY A 30 37.98 -2.27 28.78
C GLY A 30 37.74 -2.00 30.27
N ALA A 31 37.68 -0.73 30.65
CA ALA A 31 37.75 -0.20 32.02
C ALA A 31 36.67 -0.68 33.02
N ILE A 32 35.78 -1.59 32.62
CA ILE A 32 34.62 -2.07 33.36
C ILE A 32 34.83 -3.44 34.03
N CYS A 33 35.85 -4.21 33.63
CA CYS A 33 36.08 -5.55 34.17
C CYS A 33 37.47 -5.68 34.81
N ASN A 34 37.55 -6.07 36.08
CA ASN A 34 38.84 -6.35 36.72
C ASN A 34 39.34 -7.77 36.44
N ALA A 35 40.58 -8.06 36.84
CA ALA A 35 41.22 -9.36 36.68
C ALA A 35 40.59 -10.51 37.50
N LEU A 36 39.52 -10.23 38.24
CA LEU A 36 38.72 -11.20 38.99
C LEU A 36 37.31 -11.38 38.39
N CYS A 37 37.04 -10.83 37.20
CA CYS A 37 35.73 -10.86 36.52
C CYS A 37 34.61 -10.26 37.37
N GLN A 38 35.00 -9.31 38.22
CA GLN A 38 34.14 -8.45 38.99
C GLN A 38 34.11 -7.08 38.31
N ARG A 39 32.92 -6.47 38.28
CA ARG A 39 32.77 -5.13 37.72
C ARG A 39 33.51 -4.12 38.58
N VAL A 40 34.22 -3.20 37.93
CA VAL A 40 34.82 -2.05 38.59
C VAL A 40 33.78 -0.93 38.64
N PHE A 41 33.33 -0.59 39.85
CA PHE A 41 32.33 0.45 40.16
C PHE A 41 32.75 1.90 39.81
N THR A 42 33.71 2.10 38.91
CA THR A 42 34.22 3.43 38.57
C THR A 42 33.55 4.06 37.35
N VAL A 43 32.59 3.37 36.73
CA VAL A 43 31.76 3.97 35.68
C VAL A 43 30.49 4.47 36.35
N PRO A 44 30.19 5.78 36.27
CA PRO A 44 28.90 6.29 36.74
C PRO A 44 27.77 5.62 35.96
N PRO A 45 26.66 5.28 36.63
CA PRO A 45 25.52 4.67 35.95
C PRO A 45 25.07 5.58 34.81
N ARG A 46 24.89 5.00 33.63
CA ARG A 46 24.38 5.73 32.47
C ARG A 46 23.27 4.91 31.83
N CYS A 47 22.20 5.61 31.51
CA CYS A 47 21.17 5.06 30.69
C CYS A 47 21.66 4.74 29.28
N GLY A 48 21.19 3.63 28.72
CA GLY A 48 21.48 3.18 27.37
C GLY A 48 22.84 2.49 27.24
N ASP A 49 23.26 1.75 28.26
CA ASP A 49 24.48 0.94 28.22
C ASP A 49 24.26 -0.58 28.17
N GLY A 50 23.00 -0.98 28.15
CA GLY A 50 22.53 -2.36 28.09
C GLY A 50 22.47 -3.01 29.47
N ILE A 51 22.63 -2.24 30.56
CA ILE A 51 22.69 -2.74 31.93
C ILE A 51 21.77 -1.91 32.81
N VAL A 52 20.79 -2.55 33.44
CA VAL A 52 19.97 -1.90 34.47
C VAL A 52 20.82 -1.66 35.73
N ASP A 53 21.23 -0.41 35.94
CA ASP A 53 22.00 0.02 37.10
C ASP A 53 21.11 0.42 38.30
N PRO A 54 21.67 0.51 39.53
CA PRO A 54 20.92 0.97 40.69
C PRO A 54 20.36 2.39 40.50
N GLY A 55 19.04 2.50 40.34
CA GLY A 55 18.33 3.75 40.11
C GLY A 55 17.58 3.80 38.77
N GLU A 56 17.80 2.81 37.91
CA GLU A 56 17.12 2.63 36.63
C GLU A 56 16.03 1.55 36.77
N ASP A 57 14.87 1.77 36.15
CA ASP A 57 13.81 0.75 36.08
C ASP A 57 14.00 -0.19 34.86
N CYS A 58 14.73 0.27 33.83
CA CYS A 58 15.07 -0.46 32.60
C CYS A 58 16.33 0.13 31.94
N ASP A 59 16.92 -0.61 31.00
CA ASP A 59 17.95 -0.16 30.06
C ASP A 59 17.90 -1.08 28.82
N ASP A 60 17.60 -0.52 27.65
CA ASP A 60 17.47 -1.25 26.37
C ASP A 60 18.69 -1.09 25.44
N GLY A 61 19.80 -0.60 25.99
CA GLY A 61 21.07 -0.47 25.28
C GLY A 61 21.18 0.79 24.41
N ASN A 62 20.22 1.71 24.48
CA ASN A 62 20.32 2.99 23.78
C ASN A 62 19.58 4.13 24.51
N LEU A 63 19.51 5.33 23.91
CA LEU A 63 18.89 6.54 24.50
C LEU A 63 17.68 7.04 23.69
N VAL A 64 17.18 6.22 22.75
CA VAL A 64 15.95 6.47 22.02
C VAL A 64 14.80 6.23 23.00
N SER A 65 13.71 6.97 22.84
CA SER A 65 12.48 6.80 23.62
C SER A 65 11.41 6.22 22.69
N GLY A 66 10.48 5.44 23.24
CA GLY A 66 9.44 4.75 22.46
C GLY A 66 9.86 3.37 21.94
N ASP A 67 10.99 2.81 22.36
CA ASP A 67 11.46 1.46 22.00
C ASP A 67 11.56 0.49 23.19
N GLY A 68 11.00 0.88 24.34
CA GLY A 68 10.82 0.02 25.51
C GLY A 68 11.44 0.55 26.80
N CYS A 69 12.28 1.58 26.75
CA CYS A 69 12.80 2.26 27.92
C CYS A 69 12.96 3.77 27.69
N ASN A 70 12.27 4.60 28.51
CA ASN A 70 12.28 6.05 28.37
C ASN A 70 13.07 6.69 29.50
N ASP A 71 14.27 7.22 29.20
CA ASP A 71 15.15 7.85 30.20
C ASP A 71 15.35 6.96 31.44
N CYS A 72 15.59 5.68 31.19
CA CYS A 72 15.77 4.62 32.20
C CYS A 72 14.57 4.39 33.12
N ARG A 73 13.38 4.74 32.62
CA ARG A 73 12.10 4.40 33.22
C ARG A 73 11.30 3.52 32.29
N LEU A 74 10.58 2.59 32.90
CA LEU A 74 9.62 1.78 32.16
C LEU A 74 8.54 2.68 31.54
N PRO A 75 8.10 2.35 30.32
CA PRO A 75 6.93 2.93 29.65
C PRO A 75 5.75 3.15 30.58
N ARG A 76 5.20 4.37 30.56
CA ARG A 76 4.02 4.73 31.36
C ARG A 76 3.18 5.77 30.63
N CYS A 77 1.92 5.42 30.49
CA CYS A 77 0.89 6.37 30.12
C CYS A 77 0.92 7.70 30.88
N GLY A 78 0.94 8.78 30.12
CA GLY A 78 1.00 10.16 30.57
C GLY A 78 2.43 10.71 30.72
N ASP A 79 3.45 10.05 30.17
CA ASP A 79 4.86 10.49 30.28
C ASP A 79 5.32 11.37 29.11
N GLY A 80 4.47 11.54 28.09
CA GLY A 80 4.69 12.35 26.91
C GLY A 80 5.36 11.61 25.76
N VAL A 81 5.60 10.30 25.91
CA VAL A 81 6.17 9.43 24.89
C VAL A 81 5.17 8.33 24.58
N ARG A 82 4.77 8.20 23.31
CA ARG A 82 3.87 7.12 22.89
C ARG A 82 4.66 5.82 22.71
N ASP A 83 4.52 4.91 23.67
CA ASP A 83 5.23 3.63 23.69
C ASP A 83 4.51 2.51 22.91
N PRO A 84 5.22 1.41 22.56
CA PRO A 84 4.60 0.25 21.93
C PRO A 84 3.47 -0.34 22.80
N GLY A 85 2.24 -0.33 22.26
CA GLY A 85 1.04 -0.81 22.95
C GLY A 85 0.15 0.30 23.54
N GLU A 86 0.57 1.56 23.46
CA GLU A 86 -0.27 2.71 23.79
C GLU A 86 -0.99 3.25 22.55
N ASP A 87 -2.30 3.46 22.66
CA ASP A 87 -3.08 4.03 21.55
C ASP A 87 -2.76 5.55 21.41
N CYS A 88 -2.54 6.23 22.55
CA CYS A 88 -2.21 7.64 22.70
C CYS A 88 -1.30 7.84 23.92
N ASP A 89 -0.57 8.95 24.00
CA ASP A 89 0.03 9.49 25.24
C ASP A 89 0.00 11.01 25.13
N ASP A 90 -0.62 11.68 26.11
CA ASP A 90 -0.82 13.13 26.10
C ASP A 90 0.01 13.88 27.17
N GLY A 91 0.97 13.18 27.77
CA GLY A 91 1.87 13.73 28.77
C GLY A 91 1.19 14.20 30.05
N ASN A 92 -0.03 13.73 30.35
CA ASN A 92 -0.75 14.13 31.54
C ASN A 92 -1.48 12.96 32.22
N THR A 93 -2.23 13.23 33.29
CA THR A 93 -2.93 12.20 34.09
C THR A 93 -4.44 12.44 34.20
N VAL A 94 -5.00 13.16 33.23
CA VAL A 94 -6.39 13.58 33.16
C VAL A 94 -7.18 12.54 32.37
N ASP A 95 -7.81 11.60 33.08
CA ASP A 95 -8.53 10.46 32.49
C ASP A 95 -9.76 10.83 31.60
N THR A 96 -10.10 12.11 31.49
CA THR A 96 -11.33 12.61 30.85
C THR A 96 -11.08 13.41 29.58
N ASP A 97 -9.83 13.55 29.13
CA ASP A 97 -9.51 14.19 27.87
C ASP A 97 -9.40 13.15 26.74
N SER A 98 -8.75 13.50 25.63
CA SER A 98 -8.62 12.62 24.48
C SER A 98 -7.80 11.35 24.74
N CYS A 99 -7.03 11.29 25.84
CA CYS A 99 -6.23 10.13 26.19
C CYS A 99 -6.48 9.72 27.65
N THR A 100 -7.13 8.57 27.85
CA THR A 100 -7.32 8.04 29.21
C THR A 100 -5.98 7.71 29.87
N ASN A 101 -5.96 7.63 31.20
CA ASN A 101 -4.83 7.15 31.99
C ASN A 101 -4.50 5.66 31.77
N SER A 102 -5.27 4.98 30.90
CA SER A 102 -5.01 3.63 30.43
C SER A 102 -4.43 3.60 29.01
N CYS A 103 -4.02 4.76 28.48
CA CYS A 103 -3.49 4.96 27.13
C CYS A 103 -4.40 4.42 26.04
N ARG A 104 -5.70 4.59 26.31
CA ARG A 104 -6.77 4.41 25.35
C ARG A 104 -7.25 5.78 24.95
N GLU A 105 -7.45 5.99 23.66
CA GLU A 105 -8.17 7.16 23.19
C GLU A 105 -9.53 7.22 23.91
N SER A 106 -9.76 8.30 24.64
CA SER A 106 -11.07 8.65 25.17
C SER A 106 -11.68 9.62 24.19
N CYS A 107 -12.58 9.11 23.37
CA CYS A 107 -13.30 9.92 22.41
C CYS A 107 -14.57 10.47 23.07
N ALA A 108 -14.77 11.79 23.02
CA ALA A 108 -16.04 12.42 23.38
C ALA A 108 -17.07 12.34 22.22
N GLY A 109 -16.62 11.88 21.06
CA GLY A 109 -17.35 11.77 19.80
C GLY A 109 -18.35 10.63 19.69
N GLN A 110 -19.03 10.56 18.55
CA GLN A 110 -19.92 9.44 18.22
C GLN A 110 -19.11 8.21 17.79
N SER A 111 -19.52 7.03 18.23
CA SER A 111 -18.92 5.78 17.77
C SER A 111 -19.38 5.42 16.36
N ALA A 112 -18.42 5.02 15.53
CA ALA A 112 -18.64 4.62 14.16
C ALA A 112 -17.81 3.38 13.82
N ASP A 113 -18.39 2.49 13.01
CA ASP A 113 -17.78 1.20 12.67
C ASP A 113 -16.64 1.32 11.63
N SER A 114 -16.56 2.45 10.93
CA SER A 114 -15.57 2.71 9.89
C SER A 114 -15.32 4.21 9.71
N THR A 115 -14.19 4.57 9.10
CA THR A 115 -13.90 5.96 8.71
C THR A 115 -14.99 6.51 7.80
N TRP A 116 -15.51 5.70 6.89
CA TRP A 116 -16.62 6.12 6.03
C TRP A 116 -17.90 6.39 6.83
N ALA A 117 -18.25 5.55 7.80
CA ALA A 117 -19.40 5.77 8.66
C ALA A 117 -19.26 7.08 9.46
N ALA A 118 -18.06 7.39 9.96
CA ALA A 118 -17.79 8.68 10.60
C ALA A 118 -17.90 9.86 9.61
N ILE A 119 -17.35 9.75 8.39
CA ILE A 119 -17.51 10.79 7.34
C ILE A 119 -19.00 11.01 7.01
N GLN A 120 -19.78 9.94 6.88
CA GLN A 120 -21.21 10.03 6.59
C GLN A 120 -21.93 10.89 7.65
N THR A 121 -21.66 10.65 8.93
CA THR A 121 -22.34 11.34 10.03
C THR A 121 -21.76 12.72 10.32
N VAL A 122 -20.45 12.84 10.45
CA VAL A 122 -19.78 14.10 10.81
C VAL A 122 -19.82 15.08 9.64
N VAL A 123 -19.49 14.63 8.43
CA VAL A 123 -19.35 15.51 7.26
C VAL A 123 -20.68 15.69 6.53
N PHE A 124 -21.32 14.61 6.07
CA PHE A 124 -22.50 14.76 5.20
C PHE A 124 -23.77 15.09 5.98
N GLU A 125 -24.05 14.39 7.07
CA GLU A 125 -25.21 14.70 7.91
C GLU A 125 -24.97 15.95 8.75
N GLY A 126 -23.80 16.08 9.38
CA GLY A 126 -23.43 17.21 10.24
C GLY A 126 -23.46 18.57 9.53
N HIS A 127 -23.09 18.63 8.26
CA HIS A 127 -23.16 19.86 7.45
C HIS A 127 -24.47 20.02 6.68
N GLY A 128 -25.45 19.12 6.86
CA GLY A 128 -26.76 19.23 6.22
C GLY A 128 -26.78 18.90 4.72
N CYS A 129 -25.72 18.27 4.19
CA CYS A 129 -25.62 17.85 2.79
C CYS A 129 -26.75 16.90 2.40
N THR A 130 -27.19 16.05 3.34
CA THR A 130 -28.26 15.05 3.17
C THR A 130 -29.68 15.62 3.19
N SER A 131 -29.85 16.93 3.33
CA SER A 131 -31.18 17.55 3.33
C SER A 131 -31.89 17.38 1.99
N ALA A 132 -33.23 17.33 2.02
CA ALA A 132 -34.05 17.20 0.82
C ALA A 132 -33.91 18.36 -0.18
N ALA A 133 -33.36 19.50 0.25
CA ALA A 133 -33.05 20.64 -0.63
C ALA A 133 -31.73 20.46 -1.40
N CYS A 134 -30.83 19.61 -0.89
CA CYS A 134 -29.49 19.39 -1.41
C CYS A 134 -29.38 17.98 -1.98
N HIS A 135 -28.71 17.05 -1.29
CA HIS A 135 -28.45 15.69 -1.76
C HIS A 135 -29.36 14.63 -1.14
N GLY A 136 -30.45 15.04 -0.51
CA GLY A 136 -31.52 14.17 -0.01
C GLY A 136 -32.76 14.11 -0.89
N GLY A 137 -33.70 13.25 -0.51
CA GLY A 137 -35.02 13.16 -1.14
C GLY A 137 -35.05 12.41 -2.48
N LEU A 138 -36.17 12.55 -3.20
CA LEU A 138 -36.46 11.81 -4.44
C LEU A 138 -35.74 12.35 -5.68
N THR A 139 -35.34 13.62 -5.67
CA THR A 139 -34.68 14.32 -6.79
C THR A 139 -33.47 15.08 -6.27
N PRO A 140 -32.39 14.38 -5.87
CA PRO A 140 -31.23 15.02 -5.28
C PRO A 140 -30.46 15.87 -6.30
N GLN A 141 -29.83 16.95 -5.81
CA GLN A 141 -29.04 17.85 -6.64
C GLN A 141 -27.91 17.12 -7.36
N GLY A 142 -27.75 17.43 -8.65
CA GLY A 142 -26.75 16.78 -9.51
C GLY A 142 -26.93 15.27 -9.67
N GLY A 143 -28.11 14.72 -9.37
CA GLY A 143 -28.36 13.28 -9.42
C GLY A 143 -27.58 12.47 -8.38
N LEU A 144 -26.97 13.13 -7.40
CA LEU A 144 -26.13 12.54 -6.37
C LEU A 144 -26.89 12.48 -5.05
N SER A 145 -27.24 11.28 -4.59
CA SER A 145 -27.76 11.10 -3.23
C SER A 145 -26.62 10.93 -2.24
N LEU A 146 -26.63 11.70 -1.16
CA LEU A 146 -25.72 11.55 -0.02
C LEU A 146 -26.43 10.97 1.22
N MET A 147 -27.63 10.41 1.04
CA MET A 147 -28.37 9.77 2.11
C MET A 147 -27.62 8.53 2.64
N PRO A 148 -27.72 8.24 3.95
CA PRO A 148 -27.19 7.02 4.53
C PRO A 148 -27.64 5.77 3.77
N GLY A 149 -26.72 4.81 3.60
CA GLY A 149 -26.95 3.55 2.90
C GLY A 149 -26.80 3.60 1.37
N VAL A 150 -26.80 4.77 0.73
CA VAL A 150 -26.58 4.90 -0.73
C VAL A 150 -25.41 5.81 -1.10
N ALA A 151 -25.04 6.75 -0.22
CA ALA A 151 -24.04 7.77 -0.49
C ALA A 151 -22.70 7.21 -0.97
N TRP A 152 -22.18 6.17 -0.32
CA TRP A 152 -20.90 5.56 -0.68
C TRP A 152 -20.91 5.10 -2.14
N HIS A 153 -21.89 4.27 -2.49
CA HIS A 153 -22.01 3.72 -3.84
C HIS A 153 -22.23 4.83 -4.86
N SER A 154 -23.08 5.82 -4.54
CA SER A 154 -23.32 6.98 -5.41
C SER A 154 -22.06 7.83 -5.65
N LEU A 155 -21.15 7.93 -4.69
CA LEU A 155 -19.91 8.68 -4.82
C LEU A 155 -18.81 7.87 -5.54
N VAL A 156 -18.55 6.65 -5.07
CA VAL A 156 -17.43 5.83 -5.55
C VAL A 156 -17.66 5.31 -6.97
N HIS A 157 -18.90 4.97 -7.32
CA HIS A 157 -19.26 4.52 -8.67
C HIS A 157 -19.89 5.62 -9.54
N GLY A 158 -20.15 6.80 -8.96
CA GLY A 158 -20.78 7.91 -9.68
C GLY A 158 -19.82 8.74 -10.52
N ARG A 159 -20.40 9.39 -11.53
CA ARG A 159 -19.76 10.37 -12.41
C ARG A 159 -20.50 11.70 -12.34
N SER A 160 -19.80 12.78 -12.64
CA SER A 160 -20.38 14.12 -12.69
C SER A 160 -21.42 14.22 -13.80
N THR A 161 -22.56 14.86 -13.52
CA THR A 161 -23.56 15.19 -14.55
C THR A 161 -23.15 16.37 -15.43
N LEU A 162 -22.14 17.14 -15.01
CA LEU A 162 -21.59 18.26 -15.78
C LEU A 162 -20.52 17.78 -16.78
N ASP A 163 -19.77 16.75 -16.42
CA ASP A 163 -18.77 16.11 -17.27
C ASP A 163 -18.68 14.61 -16.91
N PRO A 164 -19.24 13.71 -17.75
CA PRO A 164 -19.23 12.27 -17.50
C PRO A 164 -17.82 11.66 -17.40
N GLU A 165 -16.78 12.33 -17.92
CA GLU A 165 -15.40 11.83 -17.80
C GLU A 165 -14.85 11.98 -16.37
N VAL A 166 -15.44 12.86 -15.56
CA VAL A 166 -15.01 13.13 -14.18
C VAL A 166 -15.77 12.24 -13.19
N ARG A 167 -15.01 11.47 -12.39
CA ARG A 167 -15.57 10.68 -11.28
C ARG A 167 -15.89 11.57 -10.08
N LEU A 168 -16.94 11.21 -9.34
CA LEU A 168 -17.27 11.89 -8.09
C LEU A 168 -16.23 11.60 -7.00
N VAL A 169 -15.88 10.33 -6.84
CA VAL A 169 -14.71 9.87 -6.10
C VAL A 169 -13.87 8.96 -6.99
N GLU A 170 -12.58 9.25 -7.05
CA GLU A 170 -11.57 8.41 -7.66
C GLU A 170 -10.75 7.75 -6.53
N PRO A 171 -11.01 6.47 -6.21
CA PRO A 171 -10.25 5.75 -5.19
C PRO A 171 -8.73 5.87 -5.40
N GLY A 172 -8.02 6.26 -4.35
CA GLY A 172 -6.57 6.42 -4.36
C GLY A 172 -6.04 7.77 -4.87
N ASP A 173 -6.90 8.67 -5.38
CA ASP A 173 -6.50 9.97 -5.92
C ASP A 173 -7.52 11.09 -5.64
N GLU A 174 -7.28 11.87 -4.59
CA GLU A 174 -8.09 13.05 -4.25
C GLU A 174 -8.06 14.11 -5.35
N LYS A 175 -6.97 14.22 -6.12
CA LYS A 175 -6.82 15.27 -7.14
C LYS A 175 -7.67 14.99 -8.36
N ALA A 176 -8.04 13.72 -8.56
CA ALA A 176 -9.00 13.28 -9.57
C ALA A 176 -10.43 13.12 -9.01
N SER A 177 -10.66 13.40 -7.72
CA SER A 177 -11.96 13.22 -7.06
C SER A 177 -12.74 14.53 -6.96
N LEU A 178 -13.84 14.65 -7.71
CA LEU A 178 -14.64 15.88 -7.72
C LEU A 178 -15.21 16.25 -6.34
N LEU A 179 -15.54 15.26 -5.51
CA LEU A 179 -15.98 15.49 -4.12
C LEU A 179 -14.96 16.32 -3.36
N TRP A 180 -13.70 15.87 -3.31
CA TRP A 180 -12.64 16.54 -2.57
C TRP A 180 -12.32 17.91 -3.17
N LEU A 181 -12.26 18.03 -4.50
CA LEU A 181 -12.02 19.31 -5.17
C LEU A 181 -13.10 20.35 -4.81
N LYS A 182 -14.38 19.96 -4.75
CA LYS A 182 -15.48 20.86 -4.39
C LYS A 182 -15.46 21.25 -2.93
N LEU A 183 -15.19 20.31 -2.01
CA LEU A 183 -15.07 20.60 -0.57
C LEU A 183 -13.87 21.52 -0.31
N ARG A 184 -12.71 21.23 -0.91
CA ARG A 184 -11.51 22.07 -0.82
C ARG A 184 -11.78 23.49 -1.32
N ALA A 185 -12.41 23.63 -2.48
CA ALA A 185 -12.79 24.92 -3.05
C ALA A 185 -13.67 25.73 -2.08
N GLY A 186 -14.65 25.07 -1.44
CA GLY A 186 -15.52 25.69 -0.44
C GLY A 186 -14.76 26.12 0.82
N THR A 187 -13.97 25.22 1.39
CA THR A 187 -13.16 25.48 2.60
C THR A 187 -12.08 26.55 2.38
N SER A 188 -11.47 26.59 1.20
CA SER A 188 -10.39 27.54 0.87
C SER A 188 -10.90 28.85 0.25
N GLY A 189 -12.19 28.94 -0.09
CA GLY A 189 -12.76 30.11 -0.77
C GLY A 189 -12.23 30.33 -2.19
N VAL A 190 -11.80 29.27 -2.88
CA VAL A 190 -11.27 29.33 -4.25
C VAL A 190 -12.32 28.80 -5.22
N ASP A 191 -12.57 29.53 -6.32
CA ASP A 191 -13.57 29.15 -7.33
C ASP A 191 -12.91 28.49 -8.56
N ASP A 192 -12.12 27.44 -8.32
CA ASP A 192 -11.32 26.71 -9.33
C ASP A 192 -11.82 25.29 -9.61
N VAL A 193 -13.11 25.04 -9.44
CA VAL A 193 -13.70 23.69 -9.52
C VAL A 193 -14.80 23.60 -10.58
N LEU A 194 -14.98 22.39 -11.15
CA LEU A 194 -16.09 22.09 -12.04
C LEU A 194 -17.43 22.26 -11.31
N GLY A 195 -18.24 23.23 -11.76
CA GLY A 195 -19.52 23.57 -11.14
C GLY A 195 -19.34 24.65 -10.08
N ALA A 196 -19.91 24.47 -8.90
CA ALA A 196 -19.76 25.37 -7.77
C ALA A 196 -18.99 24.69 -6.62
N PRO A 197 -18.22 25.44 -5.81
CA PRO A 197 -17.68 24.98 -4.53
C PRO A 197 -18.79 24.42 -3.63
N MET A 198 -18.46 23.43 -2.80
CA MET A 198 -19.41 22.83 -1.86
C MET A 198 -18.88 22.94 -0.42
N PRO A 199 -19.77 23.02 0.58
CA PRO A 199 -21.24 23.11 0.48
C PRO A 199 -21.77 24.47 -0.03
N VAL A 200 -22.78 24.47 -0.91
CA VAL A 200 -23.41 25.72 -1.39
C VAL A 200 -24.46 26.22 -0.40
N GLY A 201 -24.34 27.47 0.05
CA GLY A 201 -25.32 28.10 0.94
C GLY A 201 -25.33 27.56 2.37
N LEU A 202 -24.34 26.72 2.70
CA LEU A 202 -24.10 26.13 4.01
C LEU A 202 -22.66 26.48 4.45
N PRO A 203 -22.33 26.42 5.74
CA PRO A 203 -20.95 26.58 6.20
C PRO A 203 -20.01 25.58 5.50
N PRO A 204 -18.74 25.95 5.25
CA PRO A 204 -17.75 25.01 4.74
C PRO A 204 -17.43 23.93 5.78
N VAL A 205 -16.98 22.77 5.29
CA VAL A 205 -16.37 21.74 6.14
C VAL A 205 -15.08 22.28 6.77
N THR A 206 -14.74 21.78 7.95
CA THR A 206 -13.51 22.17 8.65
C THR A 206 -12.28 21.65 7.89
N PRO A 207 -11.09 22.23 8.13
CA PRO A 207 -9.84 21.70 7.58
C PRO A 207 -9.58 20.24 7.98
N ASP A 208 -9.93 19.84 9.20
CA ASP A 208 -9.73 18.48 9.71
C ASP A 208 -10.68 17.48 9.04
N GLU A 209 -11.95 17.85 8.86
CA GLU A 209 -12.93 17.05 8.11
C GLU A 209 -12.51 16.89 6.64
N LEU A 210 -12.01 17.96 6.01
CA LEU A 210 -11.50 17.92 4.64
C LEU A 210 -10.28 16.98 4.53
N GLU A 211 -9.40 17.00 5.52
CA GLU A 211 -8.24 16.11 5.60
C GLU A 211 -8.65 14.66 5.82
N ALA A 212 -9.65 14.39 6.68
CA ALA A 212 -10.19 13.05 6.87
C ALA A 212 -10.78 12.47 5.56
N VAL A 213 -11.52 13.28 4.80
CA VAL A 213 -12.02 12.89 3.46
C VAL A 213 -10.86 12.63 2.50
N ARG A 214 -9.80 13.44 2.55
CA ARG A 214 -8.60 13.25 1.73
C ARG A 214 -7.91 11.92 2.04
N LEU A 215 -7.70 11.62 3.32
CA LEU A 215 -7.09 10.38 3.79
C LEU A 215 -7.94 9.17 3.40
N TRP A 216 -9.26 9.24 3.57
CA TRP A 216 -10.19 8.19 3.14
C TRP A 216 -10.10 7.91 1.63
N ILE A 217 -10.09 8.95 0.79
CA ILE A 217 -9.94 8.77 -0.66
C ILE A 217 -8.59 8.15 -1.00
N ARG A 218 -7.49 8.66 -0.43
CA ARG A 218 -6.14 8.11 -0.63
C ARG A 218 -6.04 6.66 -0.17
N ALA A 219 -6.74 6.31 0.90
CA ALA A 219 -6.88 4.95 1.42
C ALA A 219 -7.84 4.06 0.61
N GLY A 220 -8.16 4.42 -0.64
CA GLY A 220 -8.93 3.58 -1.55
C GLY A 220 -10.44 3.71 -1.43
N ALA A 221 -10.93 4.67 -0.64
CA ALA A 221 -12.35 5.02 -0.52
C ALA A 221 -13.27 3.84 -0.16
N SER A 222 -12.82 2.95 0.73
CA SER A 222 -13.60 1.80 1.22
C SER A 222 -14.81 2.24 2.07
N ASP A 223 -15.91 1.48 2.05
CA ASP A 223 -17.07 1.68 2.95
C ASP A 223 -16.85 1.09 4.35
N GLY A 224 -15.95 0.11 4.46
CA GLY A 224 -15.50 -0.48 5.71
C GLY A 224 -14.06 -0.12 6.08
N GLY A 225 -13.69 -0.46 7.31
CA GLY A 225 -12.33 -0.29 7.84
C GLY A 225 -12.05 1.09 8.42
N VAL A 226 -10.96 1.18 9.17
CA VAL A 226 -10.51 2.41 9.83
C VAL A 226 -9.18 2.86 9.23
N VAL A 227 -9.18 4.07 8.69
CA VAL A 227 -8.00 4.77 8.17
C VAL A 227 -7.32 5.46 9.33
N GLU A 228 -6.02 5.20 9.48
CA GLU A 228 -5.18 5.81 10.52
C GLU A 228 -5.29 7.34 10.53
N GLY A 229 -5.32 7.92 11.73
CA GLY A 229 -5.44 9.36 11.96
C GLY A 229 -6.84 9.95 11.78
N THR A 230 -7.81 9.21 11.24
CA THR A 230 -9.15 9.77 10.99
C THR A 230 -10.04 9.88 12.23
N SER A 231 -9.75 9.13 13.29
CA SER A 231 -10.43 9.21 14.61
C SER A 231 -10.39 10.65 15.15
N ALA A 232 -9.19 11.19 15.32
CA ALA A 232 -8.97 12.55 15.84
C ALA A 232 -9.51 13.64 14.89
N LEU A 233 -9.31 13.50 13.58
CA LEU A 233 -9.75 14.50 12.60
C LEU A 233 -11.27 14.65 12.52
N LEU A 234 -12.01 13.57 12.79
CA LEU A 234 -13.48 13.55 12.74
C LEU A 234 -14.12 13.72 14.12
N ASP A 235 -13.32 13.80 15.19
CA ASP A 235 -13.80 13.72 16.57
C ASP A 235 -14.78 12.54 16.74
N ALA A 236 -14.35 11.35 16.30
CA ALA A 236 -15.19 10.14 16.24
C ALA A 236 -14.50 8.94 16.91
N CYS A 237 -15.26 8.13 17.63
CA CYS A 237 -14.74 6.91 18.25
C CYS A 237 -14.63 5.79 17.20
N LEU A 238 -13.48 5.67 16.56
CA LEU A 238 -13.18 4.57 15.63
C LEU A 238 -12.41 3.46 16.35
N GLY A 239 -12.56 2.22 15.86
CA GLY A 239 -11.69 1.12 16.27
C GLY A 239 -10.23 1.30 15.82
N PRO A 240 -9.33 0.34 16.10
CA PRO A 240 -7.95 0.42 15.63
C PRO A 240 -7.88 0.46 14.09
N PRO A 241 -6.85 1.11 13.50
CA PRO A 241 -6.66 1.13 12.05
C PRO A 241 -6.60 -0.28 11.45
N THR A 242 -7.29 -0.47 10.33
CA THR A 242 -7.37 -1.76 9.62
C THR A 242 -6.63 -1.68 8.29
N PRO A 243 -6.13 -2.80 7.74
CA PRO A 243 -5.53 -2.79 6.43
C PRO A 243 -6.49 -2.27 5.36
N GLN A 244 -6.05 -1.29 4.59
CA GLN A 244 -6.88 -0.64 3.58
C GLN A 244 -6.78 -1.37 2.24
N LYS A 245 -7.92 -1.48 1.56
CA LYS A 245 -8.05 -2.09 0.23
C LYS A 245 -8.68 -1.10 -0.72
N ILE A 246 -8.18 -1.07 -1.95
CA ILE A 246 -8.79 -0.26 -2.98
C ILE A 246 -9.89 -1.05 -3.68
N VAL A 247 -11.00 -0.38 -4.02
CA VAL A 247 -12.00 -0.97 -4.90
C VAL A 247 -11.34 -1.27 -6.25
N PRO A 248 -11.39 -2.50 -6.76
CA PRO A 248 -10.83 -2.84 -8.05
C PRO A 248 -11.40 -1.92 -9.13
N PRO A 249 -10.57 -1.35 -10.02
CA PRO A 249 -11.08 -0.52 -11.10
C PRO A 249 -11.81 -1.39 -12.13
N ASP A 250 -12.91 -0.87 -12.66
CA ASP A 250 -13.61 -1.53 -13.77
C ASP A 250 -12.63 -1.77 -14.93
N PRO A 251 -12.58 -2.99 -15.48
CA PRO A 251 -11.72 -3.25 -16.63
C PRO A 251 -12.17 -2.38 -17.82
N PRO A 252 -11.23 -1.91 -18.67
CA PRO A 252 -11.59 -1.27 -19.92
C PRO A 252 -12.48 -2.20 -20.74
N THR A 253 -13.42 -1.65 -21.50
CA THR A 253 -14.15 -2.47 -22.46
C THR A 253 -13.14 -3.13 -23.42
N PRO A 254 -13.43 -4.32 -23.99
CA PRO A 254 -12.51 -4.95 -24.93
C PRO A 254 -12.14 -4.08 -26.13
N SER A 255 -13.00 -3.11 -26.48
CA SER A 255 -12.73 -2.12 -27.52
C SER A 255 -11.85 -0.96 -27.05
N ASP A 256 -11.78 -0.67 -25.76
CA ASP A 256 -11.04 0.48 -25.24
C ASP A 256 -9.64 0.12 -24.77
N GLY A 257 -9.42 -1.10 -24.29
CA GLY A 257 -8.12 -1.49 -23.77
C GLY A 257 -8.03 -2.92 -23.25
N ILE A 258 -6.96 -3.16 -22.50
CA ILE A 258 -6.72 -4.39 -21.74
C ILE A 258 -6.42 -4.05 -20.28
N GLN A 259 -6.59 -5.04 -19.39
CA GLN A 259 -6.17 -4.96 -17.99
C GLN A 259 -5.24 -6.14 -17.68
N LEU A 260 -4.06 -5.82 -17.17
CA LEU A 260 -3.12 -6.78 -16.59
C LEU A 260 -3.26 -6.73 -15.06
N TYR A 261 -3.01 -7.83 -14.38
CA TYR A 261 -3.23 -7.94 -12.94
C TYR A 261 -2.05 -8.60 -12.24
N GLY A 262 -1.55 -7.89 -11.24
CA GLY A 262 -0.63 -8.39 -10.25
C GLY A 262 -1.45 -8.98 -9.11
N PRO A 263 -1.57 -10.31 -9.00
CA PRO A 263 -2.37 -10.94 -7.96
C PRO A 263 -1.81 -10.64 -6.56
N PRO A 264 -2.61 -10.87 -5.51
CA PRO A 264 -2.23 -10.53 -4.16
C PRO A 264 -0.96 -11.28 -3.72
N TRP A 265 -0.04 -10.52 -3.14
CA TRP A 265 1.10 -11.03 -2.38
C TRP A 265 1.02 -10.53 -0.94
N ASN A 266 1.55 -11.30 0.01
CA ASN A 266 1.36 -11.03 1.45
C ASN A 266 2.27 -9.91 1.92
N VAL A 267 1.71 -8.98 2.70
CA VAL A 267 2.46 -7.97 3.45
C VAL A 267 2.32 -8.29 4.94
N PRO A 268 3.42 -8.52 5.68
CA PRO A 268 3.34 -8.88 7.09
C PRO A 268 2.69 -7.76 7.92
N PRO A 269 2.05 -8.07 9.06
CA PRO A 269 1.69 -7.06 10.06
C PRO A 269 2.88 -6.17 10.45
N GLU A 270 2.63 -4.89 10.67
CA GLU A 270 3.62 -3.94 11.20
C GLU A 270 4.98 -4.00 10.49
N GLY A 271 4.95 -4.13 9.16
CA GLY A 271 6.14 -4.38 8.36
C GLY A 271 6.00 -3.96 6.91
N GLU A 272 7.07 -4.13 6.17
CA GLU A 272 7.12 -3.86 4.73
C GLU A 272 7.87 -4.97 4.02
N ASP A 273 7.59 -5.12 2.73
CA ASP A 273 8.41 -5.96 1.85
C ASP A 273 8.41 -5.36 0.44
N GLU A 274 9.52 -5.59 -0.27
CA GLU A 274 9.62 -5.32 -1.69
C GLU A 274 9.78 -6.64 -2.41
N VAL A 275 8.81 -7.00 -3.23
CA VAL A 275 8.75 -8.29 -3.90
C VAL A 275 8.89 -8.17 -5.40
N CYS A 276 9.37 -9.27 -5.98
CA CYS A 276 9.33 -9.50 -7.41
C CYS A 276 8.71 -10.84 -7.75
N PHE A 277 7.83 -10.81 -8.74
CA PHE A 277 7.17 -11.97 -9.30
C PHE A 277 6.77 -11.69 -10.76
N SER A 278 6.44 -12.73 -11.50
CA SER A 278 6.03 -12.60 -12.90
C SER A 278 4.66 -13.17 -13.17
N THR A 279 3.96 -12.56 -14.12
CA THR A 279 2.71 -13.07 -14.69
C THR A 279 2.86 -13.15 -16.21
N TYR A 280 2.17 -14.10 -16.82
CA TYR A 280 2.07 -14.18 -18.28
C TYR A 280 0.73 -13.61 -18.74
N TYR A 281 0.71 -13.00 -19.92
CA TYR A 281 -0.53 -12.57 -20.56
C TYR A 281 -0.55 -13.00 -22.03
N ASP A 282 -1.75 -13.31 -22.52
CA ASP A 282 -2.07 -13.50 -23.93
C ASP A 282 -3.39 -12.78 -24.23
N VAL A 283 -3.30 -11.67 -24.96
CA VAL A 283 -4.45 -10.85 -25.35
C VAL A 283 -4.68 -10.89 -26.86
N GLU A 284 -3.99 -11.76 -27.61
CA GLU A 284 -4.04 -11.75 -29.06
C GLU A 284 -5.47 -11.91 -29.60
N SER A 285 -6.21 -12.88 -29.07
CA SER A 285 -7.60 -13.14 -29.48
C SER A 285 -8.51 -11.97 -29.15
N GLN A 286 -8.38 -11.39 -27.95
CA GLN A 286 -9.15 -10.23 -27.51
C GLN A 286 -8.93 -9.04 -28.45
N VAL A 287 -7.67 -8.67 -28.69
CA VAL A 287 -7.34 -7.50 -29.53
C VAL A 287 -7.77 -7.75 -30.97
N ARG A 288 -7.54 -8.94 -31.53
CA ARG A 288 -7.97 -9.28 -32.90
C ARG A 288 -9.49 -9.17 -33.09
N GLN A 289 -10.27 -9.53 -32.08
CA GLN A 289 -11.73 -9.50 -32.15
C GLN A 289 -12.30 -8.11 -31.92
N ALA A 290 -11.77 -7.37 -30.93
CA ALA A 290 -12.36 -6.12 -30.49
C ALA A 290 -11.74 -4.88 -31.13
N ARG A 291 -10.44 -4.91 -31.48
CA ARG A 291 -9.65 -3.76 -32.00
C ARG A 291 -8.51 -4.20 -32.92
N SER A 292 -8.84 -4.88 -34.01
CA SER A 292 -7.82 -5.31 -34.98
C SER A 292 -7.01 -4.14 -35.58
N ASP A 293 -7.58 -2.93 -35.58
CA ASP A 293 -6.92 -1.70 -36.04
C ASP A 293 -5.79 -1.22 -35.11
N ALA A 294 -5.78 -1.66 -33.84
CA ALA A 294 -4.72 -1.36 -32.89
C ALA A 294 -3.51 -2.31 -33.03
N LEU A 295 -3.62 -3.35 -33.87
CA LEU A 295 -2.54 -4.29 -34.12
C LEU A 295 -1.54 -3.74 -35.13
N VAL A 296 -0.26 -3.76 -34.74
CA VAL A 296 0.87 -3.31 -35.56
C VAL A 296 1.99 -4.35 -35.53
N PRO A 297 2.83 -4.45 -36.58
CA PRO A 297 4.07 -5.21 -36.49
C PRO A 297 4.92 -4.69 -35.34
N CYS A 298 5.48 -5.59 -34.53
CA CYS A 298 6.36 -5.19 -33.45
C CYS A 298 7.64 -4.51 -33.99
N PRO A 299 8.17 -3.48 -33.31
CA PRO A 299 9.45 -2.91 -33.65
C PRO A 299 10.59 -3.88 -33.26
N ALA A 300 11.82 -3.56 -33.68
CA ALA A 300 12.98 -4.43 -33.50
C ALA A 300 13.19 -4.80 -32.03
N GLU A 301 12.98 -3.85 -31.12
CA GLU A 301 13.15 -4.09 -29.69
C GLU A 301 12.10 -5.02 -29.09
N TRP A 302 11.01 -5.34 -29.79
CA TRP A 302 10.02 -6.33 -29.38
C TRP A 302 10.09 -7.62 -30.21
N GLY A 303 11.21 -7.86 -30.89
CA GLY A 303 11.44 -9.05 -31.71
C GLY A 303 11.09 -8.87 -33.20
N GLY A 304 10.84 -7.64 -33.64
CA GLY A 304 10.69 -7.28 -35.03
C GLY A 304 9.33 -7.61 -35.67
N PRO A 305 9.17 -7.28 -36.97
CA PRO A 305 7.87 -7.22 -37.64
C PRO A 305 7.20 -8.59 -37.86
N ALA A 306 7.89 -9.69 -37.56
CA ALA A 306 7.31 -11.04 -37.58
C ALA A 306 6.38 -11.29 -36.37
N LYS A 307 6.47 -10.46 -35.33
CA LYS A 307 5.59 -10.52 -34.15
C LYS A 307 4.53 -9.41 -34.23
N MET A 308 3.42 -9.63 -33.53
CA MET A 308 2.34 -8.66 -33.41
C MET A 308 2.36 -7.95 -32.06
N CYS A 309 2.19 -6.64 -32.11
CA CYS A 309 2.05 -5.77 -30.96
C CYS A 309 0.69 -5.05 -31.05
N PHE A 310 0.19 -4.57 -29.93
CA PHE A 310 -0.92 -3.62 -29.91
C PHE A 310 -0.42 -2.24 -29.49
N SER A 311 -1.00 -1.18 -30.06
CA SER A 311 -0.68 0.21 -29.74
C SER A 311 -1.54 0.74 -28.58
N TYR A 312 -0.95 1.49 -27.66
CA TYR A 312 -1.64 2.15 -26.55
C TYR A 312 -1.12 3.58 -26.34
N ASP A 313 -2.00 4.50 -25.94
CA ASP A 313 -1.70 5.92 -25.72
C ASP A 313 -1.97 6.39 -24.29
N ARG A 314 -2.60 5.55 -23.48
CA ARG A 314 -2.87 5.82 -22.08
C ARG A 314 -2.63 4.59 -21.23
N ARG A 315 -2.03 4.80 -20.07
CA ARG A 315 -1.79 3.76 -19.06
C ARG A 315 -2.27 4.23 -17.70
N GLU A 316 -2.88 3.31 -16.96
CA GLU A 316 -3.36 3.54 -15.60
C GLU A 316 -2.92 2.39 -14.70
N LEU A 317 -2.31 2.70 -13.56
CA LEU A 317 -1.97 1.73 -12.53
C LEU A 317 -2.79 2.05 -11.29
N THR A 318 -3.54 1.06 -10.81
CA THR A 318 -4.27 1.11 -9.54
C THR A 318 -3.73 0.00 -8.65
N GLN A 319 -3.53 0.27 -7.37
CA GLN A 319 -2.98 -0.68 -6.42
C GLN A 319 -3.54 -0.45 -5.03
N ASP A 320 -3.48 -1.47 -4.18
CA ASP A 320 -3.88 -1.28 -2.80
C ASP A 320 -3.08 -0.13 -2.16
N PRO A 321 -3.72 0.68 -1.29
CA PRO A 321 -3.16 1.96 -0.83
C PRO A 321 -1.92 1.83 0.04
N ASN A 322 -1.67 0.63 0.52
CA ASN A 322 -0.52 0.27 1.34
C ASN A 322 0.77 0.10 0.51
N SER A 323 0.78 0.48 -0.78
CA SER A 323 1.97 0.48 -1.63
C SER A 323 2.73 1.81 -1.58
N HIS A 324 4.06 1.72 -1.38
CA HIS A 324 4.98 2.83 -1.57
C HIS A 324 5.31 3.05 -3.06
N HIS A 325 5.60 1.97 -3.80
CA HIS A 325 5.69 2.02 -5.26
C HIS A 325 5.43 0.67 -5.93
N SER A 326 5.12 0.73 -7.23
CA SER A 326 5.13 -0.43 -8.11
C SER A 326 5.71 -0.06 -9.47
N LEU A 327 6.66 -0.86 -9.96
CA LEU A 327 7.26 -0.75 -11.28
C LEU A 327 6.86 -1.97 -12.11
N ILE A 328 6.25 -1.70 -13.27
CA ILE A 328 5.76 -2.72 -14.19
C ILE A 328 6.78 -2.89 -15.31
N ARG A 329 7.37 -4.07 -15.42
CA ARG A 329 8.39 -4.38 -16.44
C ARG A 329 7.87 -5.42 -17.41
N ALA A 330 8.06 -5.20 -18.70
CA ALA A 330 7.73 -6.20 -19.71
C ALA A 330 9.00 -6.91 -20.17
N TYR A 331 9.08 -8.21 -19.90
CA TYR A 331 10.23 -9.03 -20.25
C TYR A 331 10.23 -9.36 -21.75
N ARG A 332 11.39 -9.15 -22.38
CA ARG A 332 11.69 -9.40 -23.79
C ARG A 332 13.06 -10.08 -23.99
N GLY A 333 13.56 -10.74 -22.95
CA GLY A 333 14.74 -11.58 -23.04
C GLY A 333 14.48 -12.89 -23.79
N VAL A 334 15.43 -13.82 -23.70
CA VAL A 334 15.42 -15.06 -24.50
C VAL A 334 14.68 -16.22 -23.86
N TYR A 335 14.37 -16.13 -22.56
CA TYR A 335 13.79 -17.25 -21.82
C TYR A 335 12.26 -17.27 -21.95
N PRO A 336 11.63 -18.45 -22.09
CA PRO A 336 10.17 -18.54 -22.17
C PRO A 336 9.52 -18.26 -20.80
N PRO A 337 8.22 -17.89 -20.75
CA PRO A 337 7.47 -17.72 -19.51
C PRO A 337 7.42 -19.00 -18.65
N THR A 338 7.63 -20.17 -19.23
CA THR A 338 7.65 -21.46 -18.52
C THR A 338 9.01 -21.79 -17.93
N ASP A 339 10.02 -20.91 -18.08
CA ASP A 339 11.34 -21.17 -17.55
C ASP A 339 11.32 -21.27 -16.01
N ALA A 340 12.07 -22.23 -15.48
CA ALA A 340 12.14 -22.49 -14.04
C ALA A 340 12.65 -21.28 -13.24
N SER A 341 13.39 -20.35 -13.86
CA SER A 341 13.88 -19.13 -13.20
C SER A 341 12.77 -18.17 -12.75
N PHE A 342 11.61 -18.22 -13.42
CA PHE A 342 10.41 -17.47 -13.04
C PHE A 342 9.54 -18.25 -12.04
N GLY A 343 9.54 -19.58 -12.11
CA GLY A 343 8.72 -20.44 -11.27
C GLY A 343 9.33 -20.74 -9.89
N PRO A 344 8.71 -21.67 -9.14
CA PRO A 344 7.48 -22.39 -9.47
C PRO A 344 6.28 -21.46 -9.63
N TYR A 345 5.34 -21.83 -10.49
CA TYR A 345 4.11 -21.08 -10.71
C TYR A 345 2.99 -21.61 -9.81
N THR A 346 2.38 -20.70 -9.04
CA THR A 346 1.26 -20.99 -8.14
C THR A 346 0.13 -19.98 -8.33
N CYS A 347 -1.08 -20.37 -7.96
CA CYS A 347 -2.20 -19.45 -7.88
C CYS A 347 -2.01 -18.50 -6.70
N HIS A 348 -2.24 -17.21 -6.92
CA HIS A 348 -2.19 -16.16 -5.91
C HIS A 348 -3.56 -15.51 -5.79
N GLY A 349 -4.12 -15.47 -4.58
CA GLY A 349 -5.49 -15.02 -4.32
C GLY A 349 -6.54 -16.12 -4.54
N GLY A 350 -7.76 -15.83 -4.11
CA GLY A 350 -8.91 -16.74 -4.26
C GLY A 350 -8.77 -18.07 -3.49
N ALA A 351 -9.70 -18.99 -3.77
CA ALA A 351 -9.80 -20.28 -3.08
C ALA A 351 -8.69 -21.28 -3.44
N LEU A 352 -7.96 -21.04 -4.54
CA LEU A 352 -6.89 -21.91 -5.03
C LEU A 352 -5.49 -21.38 -4.70
N ALA A 353 -5.37 -20.36 -3.83
CA ALA A 353 -4.08 -19.81 -3.44
C ALA A 353 -3.08 -20.91 -3.00
N GLY A 354 -1.87 -20.88 -3.57
CA GLY A 354 -0.79 -21.83 -3.32
C GLY A 354 -0.82 -23.11 -4.16
N THR A 355 -1.90 -23.40 -4.92
CA THR A 355 -1.90 -24.56 -5.82
C THR A 355 -1.06 -24.29 -7.06
N SER A 356 -0.41 -25.32 -7.61
CA SER A 356 0.34 -25.19 -8.86
C SER A 356 -0.57 -24.79 -10.02
N CYS A 357 -0.06 -23.93 -10.90
CA CYS A 357 -0.74 -23.49 -12.11
C CYS A 357 0.23 -23.46 -13.31
N ASN A 358 -0.32 -23.50 -14.50
CA ASN A 358 0.38 -23.32 -15.76
C ASN A 358 0.33 -21.84 -16.18
N PRO A 359 1.47 -21.14 -16.29
CA PRO A 359 1.47 -19.74 -16.73
C PRO A 359 0.91 -19.54 -18.14
N LEU A 360 0.88 -20.58 -18.98
CA LEU A 360 0.29 -20.54 -20.32
C LEU A 360 -1.19 -20.99 -20.34
N GLY A 361 -1.79 -21.29 -19.20
CA GLY A 361 -3.21 -21.63 -19.08
C GLY A 361 -4.06 -20.46 -19.55
N LEU A 362 -4.78 -20.64 -20.67
CA LEU A 362 -5.57 -19.56 -21.27
C LEU A 362 -6.87 -19.33 -20.48
N GLY A 363 -7.09 -18.08 -20.09
CA GLY A 363 -8.31 -17.53 -19.49
C GLY A 363 -8.15 -16.00 -19.40
N VAL A 364 -8.83 -15.30 -20.31
CA VAL A 364 -8.74 -13.84 -20.59
C VAL A 364 -9.12 -12.98 -19.36
N PRO A 365 -8.91 -11.65 -19.43
CA PRO A 365 -8.09 -10.89 -18.50
C PRO A 365 -8.66 -10.83 -17.07
N ALA A 366 -7.84 -10.34 -16.16
CA ALA A 366 -8.19 -10.15 -14.77
C ALA A 366 -9.60 -9.56 -14.53
N PRO A 367 -10.28 -9.97 -13.45
CA PRO A 367 -9.75 -10.78 -12.36
C PRO A 367 -10.01 -12.30 -12.52
N ALA A 368 -10.30 -12.80 -13.72
CA ALA A 368 -10.48 -14.23 -13.96
C ALA A 368 -9.14 -14.90 -14.27
N GLY A 369 -8.36 -15.22 -13.23
CA GLY A 369 -7.15 -16.01 -13.40
C GLY A 369 -7.51 -17.43 -13.80
N ALA A 370 -7.66 -17.68 -15.11
CA ALA A 370 -7.83 -18.98 -15.76
C ALA A 370 -8.22 -20.14 -14.79
N GLU A 371 -7.26 -20.99 -14.44
CA GLU A 371 -7.42 -22.16 -13.57
C GLU A 371 -7.37 -21.85 -12.06
N CYS A 372 -7.05 -20.61 -11.67
CA CYS A 372 -6.95 -20.15 -10.28
C CYS A 372 -8.28 -19.59 -9.73
N GLY A 373 -9.20 -19.18 -10.61
CA GLY A 373 -10.53 -18.69 -10.26
C GLY A 373 -10.63 -17.17 -10.11
N ALA A 374 -11.77 -16.72 -9.57
CA ALA A 374 -12.07 -15.29 -9.45
C ALA A 374 -11.14 -14.58 -8.46
N ARG A 375 -10.70 -13.37 -8.81
CA ARG A 375 -9.80 -12.52 -8.01
C ARG A 375 -8.53 -13.25 -7.60
N SER A 376 -7.95 -13.94 -8.57
CA SER A 376 -6.70 -14.66 -8.44
C SER A 376 -5.96 -14.67 -9.77
N ALA A 377 -4.65 -14.97 -9.77
CA ALA A 377 -3.91 -15.25 -11.00
C ALA A 377 -2.75 -16.21 -10.77
N CYS A 378 -2.33 -16.86 -11.85
CA CYS A 378 -1.13 -17.68 -11.88
C CYS A 378 0.10 -16.77 -11.93
N ALA A 379 0.93 -16.80 -10.89
CA ALA A 379 2.16 -16.02 -10.83
C ALA A 379 3.36 -16.93 -10.55
N GLY A 380 4.53 -16.48 -10.99
CA GLY A 380 5.81 -17.10 -10.66
C GLY A 380 6.13 -16.94 -9.18
N ARG A 381 7.30 -17.42 -8.75
CA ARG A 381 7.72 -17.30 -7.36
C ARG A 381 7.73 -15.83 -6.92
N VAL A 382 7.18 -15.56 -5.75
CA VAL A 382 7.30 -14.24 -5.11
C VAL A 382 8.61 -14.23 -4.33
N VAL A 383 9.51 -13.33 -4.68
CA VAL A 383 10.83 -13.21 -4.05
C VAL A 383 10.95 -11.83 -3.44
N SER A 384 11.17 -11.77 -2.13
CA SER A 384 11.57 -10.55 -1.43
C SER A 384 12.96 -10.12 -1.92
N GLY A 385 13.07 -8.89 -2.40
CA GLY A 385 14.31 -8.35 -2.95
C GLY A 385 14.12 -6.96 -3.55
N VAL A 386 14.93 -6.03 -3.05
CA VAL A 386 14.97 -4.67 -3.57
C VAL A 386 15.30 -4.68 -5.05
N ALA A 387 14.45 -4.03 -5.82
CA ALA A 387 14.55 -3.83 -7.25
C ALA A 387 14.72 -5.11 -8.09
N CYS A 388 14.14 -6.22 -7.62
CA CYS A 388 14.24 -7.54 -8.23
C CYS A 388 15.66 -8.10 -8.34
N ASN A 389 16.56 -7.67 -7.46
CA ASN A 389 17.90 -8.26 -7.39
C ASN A 389 17.80 -9.77 -7.09
N GLY A 390 18.36 -10.60 -7.98
CA GLY A 390 18.33 -12.06 -7.86
C GLY A 390 17.04 -12.73 -8.33
N TYR A 391 16.08 -11.98 -8.90
CA TYR A 391 14.86 -12.54 -9.48
C TYR A 391 15.04 -12.87 -10.97
N GLY A 392 14.34 -13.91 -11.44
CA GLY A 392 14.21 -14.20 -12.88
C GLY A 392 15.44 -14.85 -13.54
N PRO A 393 15.43 -14.94 -14.88
CA PRO A 393 16.51 -15.56 -15.67
C PRO A 393 17.79 -14.72 -15.65
N SER A 394 18.90 -15.30 -16.08
CA SER A 394 20.22 -14.63 -16.06
C SER A 394 20.31 -13.37 -16.93
N ASP A 395 19.44 -13.23 -17.92
CA ASP A 395 19.36 -12.05 -18.77
C ASP A 395 18.34 -11.03 -18.27
N PHE A 396 17.56 -11.36 -17.24
CA PHE A 396 16.77 -10.41 -16.48
C PHE A 396 17.70 -9.74 -15.47
N GLY A 397 17.79 -8.42 -15.52
CA GLY A 397 18.74 -7.67 -14.72
C GLY A 397 18.14 -6.36 -14.24
N PHE A 398 18.44 -6.05 -12.99
CA PHE A 398 18.20 -4.73 -12.47
C PHE A 398 19.26 -3.75 -13.02
N THR A 399 18.80 -2.59 -13.46
CA THR A 399 19.65 -1.40 -13.64
C THR A 399 19.06 -0.35 -12.71
N LEU A 400 19.93 0.40 -12.00
CA LEU A 400 19.54 1.59 -11.23
C LEU A 400 18.94 2.72 -12.11
N SER A 401 18.80 2.48 -13.41
CA SER A 401 18.21 3.41 -14.36
C SER A 401 16.69 3.29 -14.33
N VAL A 402 16.01 4.44 -14.26
CA VAL A 402 14.55 4.61 -14.22
C VAL A 402 13.84 4.06 -15.49
N GLY A 403 14.57 3.49 -16.45
CA GLY A 403 14.04 2.85 -17.66
C GLY A 403 14.00 1.31 -17.66
N GLY A 404 14.48 0.65 -16.60
CA GLY A 404 14.71 -0.80 -16.61
C GLY A 404 15.95 -1.17 -17.44
N ASN A 405 16.11 -2.45 -17.76
CA ASN A 405 17.24 -2.92 -18.58
C ASN A 405 16.81 -3.20 -20.03
N GLN A 406 17.76 -3.54 -20.90
CA GLN A 406 17.45 -3.81 -22.31
C GLN A 406 16.53 -5.01 -22.50
N THR A 407 16.41 -5.93 -21.56
CA THR A 407 15.59 -7.16 -21.68
C THR A 407 14.30 -7.09 -20.88
N ALA A 408 14.07 -6.04 -20.10
CA ALA A 408 12.91 -5.80 -19.26
C ALA A 408 12.70 -4.28 -19.03
N PRO A 409 12.33 -3.52 -20.08
CA PRO A 409 12.02 -2.10 -19.94
C PRO A 409 10.83 -1.87 -19.00
N THR A 410 10.88 -0.76 -18.27
CA THR A 410 9.75 -0.29 -17.45
C THR A 410 8.64 0.26 -18.37
N ILE A 411 7.46 -0.35 -18.33
CA ILE A 411 6.31 0.02 -19.15
C ILE A 411 5.23 0.77 -18.36
N GLY A 412 5.40 0.93 -17.05
CA GLY A 412 4.49 1.65 -16.18
C GLY A 412 5.00 1.64 -14.74
N GLY A 413 4.35 2.44 -13.90
CA GLY A 413 4.60 2.41 -12.47
C GLY A 413 3.91 3.56 -11.74
N SER A 414 3.96 3.49 -10.42
CA SER A 414 3.34 4.46 -9.53
C SER A 414 4.12 4.55 -8.22
N GLN A 415 4.08 5.73 -7.59
CA GLN A 415 4.49 5.97 -6.20
C GLN A 415 3.27 6.37 -5.33
N ALA A 416 2.08 5.97 -5.79
CA ALA A 416 0.80 6.31 -5.20
C ALA A 416 -0.21 5.16 -5.47
N PRO A 417 -1.32 5.07 -4.74
CA PRO A 417 -2.34 4.04 -4.96
C PRO A 417 -2.92 4.07 -6.38
N ARG A 418 -2.92 5.25 -7.01
CA ARG A 418 -3.32 5.41 -8.40
C ARG A 418 -2.36 6.32 -9.17
N SER A 419 -2.08 5.95 -10.41
CA SER A 419 -1.31 6.75 -11.37
C SER A 419 -1.95 6.64 -12.75
N ARG A 420 -2.13 7.79 -13.39
CA ARG A 420 -2.69 7.92 -14.74
C ARG A 420 -1.72 8.69 -15.61
N GLN A 421 -1.41 8.14 -16.78
CA GLN A 421 -0.62 8.82 -17.78
C GLN A 421 -1.27 8.72 -19.15
N VAL A 422 -1.64 9.87 -19.69
CA VAL A 422 -2.08 10.05 -21.08
C VAL A 422 -0.89 10.58 -21.87
N PHE A 423 -0.60 9.97 -23.01
CA PHE A 423 0.47 10.45 -23.89
C PHE A 423 0.01 11.68 -24.68
N PRO A 424 0.95 12.55 -25.10
CA PRO A 424 0.62 13.66 -25.99
C PRO A 424 -0.05 13.17 -27.29
N PRO A 425 -0.83 14.04 -27.98
CA PRO A 425 -1.38 13.69 -29.29
C PRO A 425 -0.30 13.16 -30.25
N GLN A 426 -0.64 12.13 -31.05
CA GLN A 426 0.28 11.44 -31.98
C GLN A 426 1.45 10.71 -31.32
N VAL A 427 1.41 10.50 -30.01
CA VAL A 427 2.37 9.68 -29.28
C VAL A 427 1.68 8.42 -28.77
N TYR A 428 2.19 7.27 -29.17
CA TYR A 428 1.75 5.97 -28.67
C TYR A 428 2.96 5.10 -28.36
N ASN A 429 2.74 4.08 -27.53
CA ASN A 429 3.67 2.99 -27.33
C ASN A 429 3.06 1.68 -27.84
N VAL A 430 3.88 0.64 -27.90
CA VAL A 430 3.47 -0.69 -28.34
C VAL A 430 3.93 -1.74 -27.35
N LEU A 431 3.13 -2.78 -27.19
CA LEU A 431 3.45 -3.96 -26.38
C LEU A 431 3.09 -5.23 -27.17
N PRO A 432 3.89 -6.30 -27.11
CA PRO A 432 3.53 -7.58 -27.73
C PRO A 432 2.16 -8.06 -27.26
N VAL A 433 1.39 -8.72 -28.13
CA VAL A 433 0.08 -9.32 -27.76
C VAL A 433 0.20 -10.49 -26.79
N ARG A 434 1.41 -11.00 -26.57
CA ARG A 434 1.78 -12.05 -25.62
C ARG A 434 3.08 -11.70 -24.95
N GLY A 435 3.19 -11.90 -23.64
CA GLY A 435 4.44 -11.61 -22.95
C GLY A 435 4.42 -11.93 -21.46
N THR A 436 5.57 -11.72 -20.85
CA THR A 436 5.75 -11.85 -19.40
C THR A 436 5.89 -10.47 -18.79
N ILE A 437 5.06 -10.17 -17.80
CA ILE A 437 5.23 -9.00 -16.94
C ILE A 437 6.00 -9.44 -15.70
N VAL A 438 6.96 -8.62 -15.28
CA VAL A 438 7.57 -8.70 -13.96
C VAL A 438 7.09 -7.50 -13.16
N TRP A 439 6.48 -7.79 -12.02
CA TRP A 439 6.00 -6.83 -11.06
C TRP A 439 7.10 -6.63 -10.03
N ASN A 440 7.53 -5.39 -9.85
CA ASN A 440 8.44 -4.99 -8.77
C ASN A 440 7.63 -4.07 -7.85
N SER A 441 7.20 -4.60 -6.72
CA SER A 441 6.21 -3.94 -5.87
C SER A 441 6.72 -3.83 -4.45
N HIS A 442 6.67 -2.63 -3.91
CA HIS A 442 6.99 -2.31 -2.52
C HIS A 442 5.73 -1.85 -1.81
N ALA A 443 5.36 -2.55 -0.75
CA ALA A 443 4.24 -2.22 0.09
C ALA A 443 4.59 -2.38 1.57
N PHE A 444 3.90 -1.62 2.39
CA PHE A 444 4.00 -1.62 3.84
C PHE A 444 2.63 -1.96 4.44
N ASN A 445 2.62 -2.24 5.73
CA ASN A 445 1.42 -2.48 6.50
C ASN A 445 1.68 -2.00 7.92
N LEU A 446 1.08 -0.87 8.27
CA LEU A 446 1.23 -0.26 9.59
C LEU A 446 0.26 -0.85 10.62
N THR A 447 -0.55 -1.83 10.22
CA THR A 447 -1.61 -2.40 11.06
C THR A 447 -1.18 -3.76 11.61
N PRO A 448 -1.73 -4.19 12.76
CA PRO A 448 -1.42 -5.48 13.37
C PRO A 448 -2.05 -6.67 12.64
N GLU A 449 -2.90 -6.42 11.64
CA GLU A 449 -3.55 -7.46 10.86
C GLU A 449 -2.76 -7.76 9.58
N PRO A 450 -2.65 -9.03 9.15
CA PRO A 450 -1.99 -9.35 7.90
C PRO A 450 -2.82 -8.83 6.72
N THR A 451 -2.14 -8.42 5.66
CA THR A 451 -2.81 -7.97 4.43
C THR A 451 -2.09 -8.47 3.19
N THR A 452 -2.62 -8.09 2.05
CA THR A 452 -1.98 -8.30 0.75
C THR A 452 -1.88 -6.98 0.00
N ASN A 453 -1.11 -6.97 -1.08
CA ASN A 453 -1.16 -5.88 -2.05
C ASN A 453 -1.53 -6.43 -3.44
N GLU A 454 -2.63 -5.92 -3.99
CA GLU A 454 -3.13 -6.23 -5.34
C GLU A 454 -2.95 -5.04 -6.28
N GLN A 455 -2.76 -5.32 -7.58
CA GLN A 455 -2.46 -4.30 -8.59
C GLN A 455 -3.17 -4.55 -9.92
N TRP A 456 -3.72 -3.50 -10.52
CA TRP A 456 -4.37 -3.49 -11.82
C TRP A 456 -3.70 -2.48 -12.74
N PHE A 457 -3.14 -2.98 -13.84
CA PHE A 457 -2.47 -2.16 -14.85
C PHE A 457 -3.28 -2.15 -16.15
N GLN A 458 -3.94 -1.04 -16.43
CA GLN A 458 -4.79 -0.85 -17.60
C GLN A 458 -4.02 -0.13 -18.71
N LEU A 459 -4.14 -0.66 -19.93
CA LEU A 459 -3.56 -0.09 -21.14
C LEU A 459 -4.71 0.19 -22.12
N PHE A 460 -4.90 1.45 -22.50
CA PHE A 460 -5.95 1.85 -23.42
C PHE A 460 -5.39 1.99 -24.83
N PHE A 461 -6.09 1.41 -25.81
CA PHE A 461 -5.64 1.39 -27.19
C PHE A 461 -5.57 2.79 -27.77
N ALA A 462 -4.47 3.07 -28.48
CA ALA A 462 -4.37 4.30 -29.25
C ALA A 462 -5.52 4.37 -30.29
N GLY A 463 -6.01 5.57 -30.58
CA GLY A 463 -6.92 5.77 -31.70
C GLY A 463 -6.19 5.76 -33.05
N SER A 464 -6.95 5.79 -34.14
CA SER A 464 -6.39 5.84 -35.50
C SER A 464 -5.74 7.18 -35.83
N ALA A 465 -6.07 8.26 -35.11
CA ALA A 465 -5.50 9.58 -35.31
C ALA A 465 -4.11 9.69 -34.67
N GLU A 466 -3.88 8.99 -33.57
CA GLU A 466 -2.62 8.93 -32.85
C GLU A 466 -1.56 8.09 -33.59
N ARG A 467 -2.00 7.20 -34.49
CA ARG A 467 -1.14 6.31 -35.30
C ARG A 467 -0.78 6.85 -36.69
N GLN A 468 -1.29 8.01 -37.07
CA GLN A 468 -0.96 8.72 -38.33
C GLN A 468 0.27 9.57 -38.14
#